data_AF-A6WAS4-F1
#
_entry.id   AF-A6WAS4-F1
#
_cell.length_a   1.000
_cell.length_b   1.000
_cell.length_c   1.000
_cell.angle_alpha   90.00
_cell.angle_beta   90.00
_cell.angle_gamma   90.00
#
_symmetry.space_group_name_H-M   'P 1'
#
loop_
_entity.id
_entity.type
_entity.pdbx_description
1 polymer ?
#
loop_
_entity_poly.entity_id
_entity_poly.type
_entity_poly.pdbx_seq_one_letter_code
_entity_poly.pdbx_strand_id
1 'polypeptide(L)'
;MPSSDHDAAALLDRARTALEAAGGGDLPPRPWQHRGRPLSDTELVRLAAWVARDADSTDPHLLRSGLHLLDAARAELDQVEAALLFAARAAGMTWPQVAVALGLGSAQAAQQRLNRILTRLDGPGDGDRDEDTDGRASNSAGAGNSDGEARRSSKSRHLETGG
;
A
#
# COMPACT_ATOMS: atom_id res chain seq x y z
N MET A 1 -8.65 16.89 -10.85
CA MET A 1 -8.81 15.43 -10.88
C MET A 1 -8.53 14.94 -9.48
N PRO A 2 -9.49 14.36 -8.73
CA PRO A 2 -9.15 13.68 -7.49
C PRO A 2 -8.09 12.61 -7.79
N SER A 3 -7.06 12.53 -6.95
CA SER A 3 -5.99 11.53 -7.07
C SER A 3 -6.60 10.13 -6.97
N SER A 4 -6.04 9.15 -7.69
CA SER A 4 -6.41 7.73 -7.62
C SER A 4 -6.54 7.22 -6.18
N ASP A 5 -5.79 7.80 -5.24
CA ASP A 5 -5.84 7.43 -3.82
C ASP A 5 -7.14 7.84 -3.12
N HIS A 6 -7.72 8.98 -3.48
CA HIS A 6 -8.97 9.45 -2.89
C HIS A 6 -10.15 8.58 -3.35
N ASP A 7 -10.13 8.16 -4.62
CA ASP A 7 -11.13 7.25 -5.17
C ASP A 7 -11.02 5.85 -4.54
N ALA A 8 -9.79 5.38 -4.31
CA ALA A 8 -9.53 4.13 -3.58
C ALA A 8 -9.99 4.20 -2.12
N ALA A 9 -9.69 5.28 -1.40
CA ALA A 9 -10.15 5.50 -0.03
C ALA A 9 -11.68 5.52 0.06
N ALA A 10 -12.35 6.24 -0.84
CA ALA A 10 -13.81 6.30 -0.90
C ALA A 10 -14.46 4.97 -1.26
N LEU A 11 -13.79 4.10 -2.03
CA LEU A 11 -14.24 2.74 -2.27
C LEU A 11 -14.19 1.89 -1.00
N LEU A 12 -13.09 1.96 -0.25
CA LEU A 12 -12.92 1.21 0.99
C LEU A 12 -13.93 1.65 2.05
N ASP A 13 -14.18 2.95 2.22
CA ASP A 13 -15.16 3.45 3.19
C ASP A 13 -16.59 2.98 2.88
N ARG A 14 -16.96 2.94 1.59
CA ARG A 14 -18.25 2.37 1.17
C ARG A 14 -18.32 0.87 1.46
N ALA A 15 -17.24 0.14 1.23
CA ALA A 15 -17.19 -1.30 1.52
C ALA A 15 -17.31 -1.59 3.04
N ARG A 16 -16.67 -0.78 3.89
CA ARG A 16 -16.80 -0.86 5.35
C ARG A 16 -18.25 -0.63 5.78
N THR A 17 -18.83 0.47 5.32
CA THR A 17 -20.22 0.85 5.63
C THR A 17 -21.21 -0.27 5.27
N ALA A 18 -21.04 -0.90 4.10
CA ALA A 18 -21.91 -1.99 3.66
C ALA A 18 -21.83 -3.22 4.57
N LEU A 19 -20.63 -3.61 5.01
CA LEU A 19 -20.43 -4.78 5.86
C LEU A 19 -20.80 -4.52 7.33
N GLU A 20 -20.62 -3.30 7.81
CA GLU A 20 -21.14 -2.89 9.13
C GLU A 20 -22.66 -2.99 9.19
N ALA A 21 -23.35 -2.52 8.13
CA ALA A 21 -24.80 -2.62 8.00
C ALA A 21 -25.31 -4.06 7.87
N ALA A 22 -24.48 -4.99 7.39
CA ALA A 22 -24.82 -6.41 7.23
C ALA A 22 -24.70 -7.24 8.53
N GLY A 23 -24.63 -6.59 9.69
CA GLY A 23 -24.51 -7.23 11.00
C GLY A 23 -23.12 -7.14 11.63
N GLY A 24 -22.17 -6.43 11.00
CA GLY A 24 -20.90 -6.10 11.63
C GLY A 24 -21.08 -5.24 12.88
N GLY A 25 -22.00 -4.28 12.85
CA GLY A 25 -22.31 -3.42 14.00
C GLY A 25 -22.83 -4.18 15.24
N ASP A 26 -23.36 -5.40 15.05
CA ASP A 26 -23.97 -6.20 16.11
C ASP A 26 -22.99 -7.19 16.78
N LEU A 27 -21.73 -7.27 16.31
CA LEU A 27 -20.74 -8.16 16.91
C LEU A 27 -20.30 -7.66 18.30
N PRO A 28 -20.14 -8.56 19.29
CA PRO A 28 -19.78 -8.18 20.65
C PRO A 28 -18.38 -7.55 20.71
N PRO A 29 -18.19 -6.44 21.43
CA PRO A 29 -16.89 -5.76 21.52
C PRO A 29 -15.85 -6.63 22.23
N ARG A 30 -14.61 -6.58 21.77
CA ARG A 30 -13.49 -7.26 22.45
C ARG A 30 -13.08 -6.50 23.72
N PRO A 31 -12.54 -7.19 24.74
CA PRO A 31 -12.12 -6.53 25.98
C PRO A 31 -10.97 -5.52 25.79
N TRP A 32 -10.19 -5.62 24.72
CA TRP A 32 -9.14 -4.66 24.33
C TRP A 32 -9.58 -3.67 23.23
N GLN A 33 -10.82 -3.75 22.74
CA GLN A 33 -11.34 -2.84 21.73
C GLN A 33 -11.96 -1.64 22.41
N HIS A 34 -11.48 -0.44 22.07
CA HIS A 34 -12.10 0.79 22.53
C HIS A 34 -13.56 0.85 22.06
N ARG A 35 -14.49 1.12 22.98
CA ARG A 35 -15.91 1.28 22.65
C ARG A 35 -16.07 2.34 21.56
N GLY A 36 -16.87 2.02 20.55
CA GLY A 36 -17.15 2.93 19.43
C GLY A 36 -16.13 2.89 18.29
N ARG A 37 -15.07 2.07 18.39
CA ARG A 37 -14.20 1.82 17.23
C ARG A 37 -14.91 0.88 16.24
N PRO A 38 -14.97 1.22 14.93
CA PRO A 38 -15.51 0.32 13.92
C PRO A 38 -14.78 -1.03 13.91
N LEU A 39 -15.42 -2.05 13.32
CA LEU A 39 -14.79 -3.35 13.14
C LEU A 39 -13.53 -3.23 12.28
N SER A 40 -12.57 -4.12 12.51
CA SER A 40 -11.38 -4.20 11.65
C SER A 40 -11.75 -4.75 10.27
N ASP A 41 -11.00 -4.36 9.24
CA ASP A 41 -11.21 -4.84 7.86
C ASP A 41 -11.10 -6.39 7.82
N THR A 42 -10.22 -6.97 8.63
CA THR A 42 -10.12 -8.43 8.81
C THR A 42 -11.42 -9.07 9.33
N GLU A 43 -12.13 -8.42 10.26
CA GLU A 43 -13.40 -8.92 10.79
C GLU A 43 -14.53 -8.78 9.76
N LEU A 44 -14.57 -7.65 9.04
CA LEU A 44 -15.54 -7.41 7.98
C LEU A 44 -15.38 -8.42 6.82
N VAL A 45 -14.15 -8.77 6.43
CA VAL A 45 -13.89 -9.83 5.44
C VAL A 45 -14.37 -11.20 5.92
N ARG A 46 -14.15 -11.53 7.20
CA ARG A 46 -14.65 -12.80 7.77
C ARG A 46 -16.18 -12.84 7.81
N LEU A 47 -16.82 -11.71 8.14
CA LEU A 47 -18.28 -11.57 8.06
C LEU A 47 -18.77 -11.80 6.63
N ALA A 48 -18.16 -11.13 5.64
CA ALA A 48 -18.52 -11.30 4.23
C ALA A 48 -18.44 -12.78 3.80
N ALA A 49 -17.37 -13.48 4.17
CA ALA A 49 -17.21 -14.90 3.88
C ALA A 49 -18.22 -15.79 4.62
N TRP A 50 -18.63 -15.42 5.83
CA TRP A 50 -19.63 -16.15 6.62
C TRP A 50 -21.04 -15.99 6.05
N VAL A 51 -21.41 -14.78 5.64
CA VAL A 51 -22.70 -14.50 4.97
C VAL A 51 -22.76 -15.24 3.63
N ALA A 52 -21.68 -15.21 2.86
CA ALA A 52 -21.55 -15.85 1.55
C ALA A 52 -21.71 -17.38 1.52
N ARG A 53 -21.83 -18.04 2.67
CA ARG A 53 -22.04 -19.50 2.75
C ARG A 53 -23.39 -19.94 2.20
N ASP A 54 -24.37 -19.04 2.21
CA ASP A 54 -25.65 -19.22 1.52
C ASP A 54 -25.64 -18.36 0.24
N ALA A 55 -25.04 -18.90 -0.82
CA ALA A 55 -24.78 -18.16 -2.05
C ALA A 55 -26.08 -17.73 -2.76
N ASP A 56 -27.18 -18.47 -2.57
CA ASP A 56 -28.46 -18.19 -3.22
C ASP A 56 -29.19 -16.99 -2.59
N SER A 57 -28.89 -16.65 -1.33
CA SER A 57 -29.48 -15.52 -0.60
C SER A 57 -28.53 -14.33 -0.41
N THR A 58 -27.25 -14.49 -0.75
CA THR A 58 -26.22 -13.46 -0.52
C THR A 58 -26.30 -12.35 -1.57
N ASP A 59 -26.40 -11.09 -1.11
CA ASP A 59 -26.29 -9.91 -1.96
C ASP A 59 -24.88 -9.83 -2.62
N PRO A 60 -24.78 -9.79 -3.97
CA PRO A 60 -23.50 -9.59 -4.68
C PRO A 60 -22.72 -8.33 -4.26
N HIS A 61 -23.40 -7.30 -3.74
CA HIS A 61 -22.74 -6.10 -3.23
C HIS A 61 -21.89 -6.39 -1.98
N LEU A 62 -22.33 -7.28 -1.10
CA LEU A 62 -21.58 -7.69 0.09
C LEU A 62 -20.34 -8.50 -0.29
N LEU A 63 -20.47 -9.40 -1.28
CA LEU A 63 -19.34 -10.15 -1.82
C LEU A 63 -18.28 -9.21 -2.40
N ARG A 64 -18.70 -8.25 -3.22
CA ARG A 64 -17.77 -7.27 -3.81
C ARG A 64 -17.11 -6.40 -2.75
N SER A 65 -17.86 -5.98 -1.74
CA SER A 65 -17.32 -5.21 -0.60
C SER A 65 -16.26 -6.01 0.16
N GLY A 66 -16.52 -7.28 0.47
CA GLY A 66 -15.54 -8.18 1.08
C GLY A 66 -14.27 -8.34 0.25
N LEU A 67 -14.42 -8.50 -1.08
CA LEU A 67 -13.27 -8.58 -1.99
C LEU A 67 -12.45 -7.28 -2.02
N HIS A 68 -13.10 -6.12 -2.00
CA HIS A 68 -12.41 -4.82 -1.95
C HIS A 68 -11.62 -4.62 -0.66
N LEU A 69 -12.09 -5.15 0.47
CA LEU A 69 -11.39 -5.04 1.75
C LEU A 69 -10.24 -6.04 1.93
N LEU A 70 -10.01 -7.00 1.01
CA LEU A 70 -8.97 -8.00 1.20
C LEU A 70 -7.57 -7.42 1.35
N ASP A 71 -7.22 -6.42 0.55
CA ASP A 71 -5.88 -5.83 0.60
C ASP A 71 -5.71 -4.96 1.85
N ALA A 72 -6.76 -4.25 2.27
CA ALA A 72 -6.76 -3.52 3.52
C ALA A 72 -6.65 -4.46 4.74
N ALA A 73 -7.40 -5.58 4.75
CA ALA A 73 -7.29 -6.61 5.78
C ALA A 73 -5.90 -7.28 5.83
N ARG A 74 -5.25 -7.47 4.67
CA ARG A 74 -3.86 -7.96 4.61
C ARG A 74 -2.89 -6.93 5.18
N ALA A 75 -3.07 -5.66 4.87
CA ALA A 75 -2.26 -4.59 5.44
C ALA A 75 -2.44 -4.49 6.97
N GLU A 76 -3.67 -4.59 7.47
CA GLU A 76 -3.93 -4.69 8.92
C GLU A 76 -3.18 -5.86 9.56
N LEU A 77 -3.23 -7.05 8.95
CA LEU A 77 -2.54 -8.23 9.45
C LEU A 77 -1.02 -8.07 9.41
N ASP A 78 -0.48 -7.48 8.35
CA ASP A 78 0.94 -7.15 8.21
C ASP A 78 1.40 -6.17 9.31
N GLN A 79 0.58 -5.17 9.65
CA GLN A 79 0.86 -4.24 10.76
C GLN A 79 0.90 -4.96 12.11
N VAL A 80 -0.08 -5.84 12.36
CA VAL A 80 -0.12 -6.66 13.59
C VAL A 80 1.09 -7.58 13.67
N GLU A 81 1.46 -8.22 12.55
CA GLU A 81 2.63 -9.10 12.51
C GLU A 81 3.93 -8.33 12.78
N ALA A 82 4.12 -7.16 12.15
CA ALA A 82 5.26 -6.29 12.41
C ALA A 82 5.32 -5.87 13.89
N ALA A 83 4.20 -5.43 14.46
CA ALA A 83 4.11 -5.03 15.86
C ALA A 83 4.48 -6.19 16.82
N LEU A 84 4.01 -7.41 16.54
CA LEU A 84 4.37 -8.60 17.32
C LEU A 84 5.86 -8.93 17.20
N LEU A 85 6.44 -8.83 16.01
CA LEU A 85 7.87 -9.06 15.81
C LEU A 85 8.72 -8.03 16.57
N PHE A 86 8.35 -6.75 16.53
CA PHE A 86 9.01 -5.72 17.32
C PHE A 86 8.84 -5.95 18.83
N ALA A 87 7.64 -6.31 19.29
CA ALA A 87 7.40 -6.62 20.69
C ALA A 87 8.22 -7.83 21.17
N ALA A 88 8.31 -8.89 20.36
CA ALA A 88 9.15 -10.06 20.64
C ALA A 88 10.63 -9.67 20.77
N ARG A 89 11.11 -8.80 19.88
CA ARG A 89 12.49 -8.28 19.94
C ARG A 89 12.73 -7.41 21.17
N ALA A 90 11.79 -6.54 21.51
CA ALA A 90 11.85 -5.71 22.73
C ALA A 90 11.81 -6.56 24.01
N ALA A 91 11.09 -7.69 23.99
CA ALA A 91 11.08 -8.68 25.06
C ALA A 91 12.34 -9.58 25.11
N GLY A 92 13.33 -9.33 24.24
CA GLY A 92 14.61 -10.04 24.23
C GLY A 92 14.62 -11.37 23.45
N MET A 93 13.53 -11.74 22.76
CA MET A 93 13.52 -12.97 21.94
C MET A 93 14.50 -12.85 20.78
N THR A 94 15.43 -13.79 20.66
CA THR A 94 16.41 -13.86 19.57
C THR A 94 15.76 -14.26 18.24
N TRP A 95 16.39 -13.92 17.10
CA TRP A 95 15.90 -14.31 15.78
C TRP A 95 15.71 -15.83 15.58
N PRO A 96 16.57 -16.72 16.12
CA PRO A 96 16.29 -18.16 16.12
C PRO A 96 15.00 -18.54 16.88
N GLN A 97 14.74 -17.94 18.04
CA GLN A 97 13.50 -18.19 18.81
C GLN A 97 12.27 -17.69 18.07
N VAL A 98 12.36 -16.52 17.42
CA VAL A 98 11.30 -16.00 16.55
C VAL A 98 11.07 -16.95 15.36
N ALA A 99 12.13 -17.45 14.72
CA ALA A 99 12.01 -18.40 13.61
C ALA A 99 11.26 -19.68 14.02
N VAL A 100 11.59 -20.24 15.19
CA VAL A 100 10.87 -21.40 15.75
C VAL A 100 9.39 -21.08 15.98
N ALA A 101 9.08 -19.92 16.59
CA ALA A 101 7.70 -19.50 16.84
C ALA A 101 6.88 -19.30 15.55
N LEU A 102 7.53 -18.87 14.47
CA LEU A 102 6.91 -18.70 13.14
C LEU A 102 6.92 -19.97 12.29
N GLY A 103 7.51 -21.08 12.77
CA GLY A 103 7.66 -22.31 11.99
C GLY A 103 8.64 -22.20 10.81
N LEU A 104 9.62 -21.30 10.90
CA LEU A 104 10.63 -21.06 9.86
C LEU A 104 11.91 -21.86 10.12
N GLY A 105 12.58 -22.29 9.06
CA GLY A 105 13.80 -23.10 9.14
C GLY A 105 15.06 -22.37 9.58
N SER A 106 15.04 -21.03 9.69
CA SER A 106 16.23 -20.26 10.09
C SER A 106 15.90 -18.86 10.60
N ALA A 107 16.84 -18.30 11.39
CA ALA A 107 16.80 -16.91 11.84
C ALA A 107 16.77 -15.91 10.67
N GLN A 108 17.50 -16.19 9.60
CA GLN A 108 17.52 -15.36 8.40
C GLN A 108 16.14 -15.33 7.72
N ALA A 109 15.42 -16.45 7.68
CA ALA A 109 14.08 -16.49 7.13
C ALA A 109 13.11 -15.60 7.92
N ALA A 110 13.26 -15.52 9.25
CA ALA A 110 12.47 -14.62 10.09
C ALA A 110 12.78 -13.14 9.80
N GLN A 111 14.07 -12.78 9.69
CA GLN A 111 14.49 -11.41 9.34
C GLN A 111 13.99 -11.00 7.95
N GLN A 112 14.13 -11.89 6.96
CA GLN A 112 13.63 -11.65 5.61
C GLN A 112 12.10 -11.48 5.59
N ARG A 113 11.38 -12.25 6.41
CA ARG A 113 9.93 -12.10 6.55
C ARG A 113 9.56 -10.71 7.10
N LEU A 114 10.24 -10.24 8.15
CA LEU A 114 10.05 -8.88 8.65
C LEU A 114 10.33 -7.84 7.55
N ASN A 115 11.45 -7.94 6.84
CA ASN A 115 11.78 -7.00 5.77
C ASN A 115 10.69 -6.97 4.68
N ARG A 116 10.18 -8.14 4.26
CA ARG A 116 9.08 -8.20 3.28
C ARG A 116 7.80 -7.57 3.80
N ILE A 117 7.49 -7.70 5.09
CA ILE A 117 6.32 -7.06 5.70
C ILE A 117 6.50 -5.55 5.67
N LEU A 118 7.65 -5.03 6.12
CA LEU A 118 7.93 -3.60 6.13
C LEU A 118 7.85 -2.99 4.73
N THR A 119 8.42 -3.65 3.70
CA THR A 119 8.30 -3.19 2.31
C THR A 119 6.85 -3.13 1.82
N ARG A 120 5.98 -4.05 2.27
CA ARG A 120 4.55 -4.01 1.90
C ARG A 120 3.80 -2.90 2.62
N LEU A 121 4.17 -2.60 3.87
CA LEU A 121 3.55 -1.54 4.66
C LEU A 121 3.94 -0.14 4.19
N ASP A 122 5.14 0.02 3.62
CA ASP A 122 5.63 1.30 3.10
C ASP A 122 4.87 1.77 1.85
N GLY A 123 4.37 0.82 1.04
CA GLY A 123 3.58 1.08 -0.16
C GLY A 123 4.34 1.87 -1.26
N PRO A 124 3.81 1.96 -2.49
CA PRO A 124 4.45 2.66 -3.60
C PRO A 124 4.30 4.20 -3.55
N GLY A 125 4.26 4.83 -2.37
CA GLY A 125 3.75 6.21 -2.19
C GLY A 125 4.70 7.28 -1.66
N ASP A 126 5.98 6.98 -1.45
CA ASP A 126 6.89 7.93 -0.76
C ASP A 126 8.25 8.15 -1.45
N GLY A 127 8.40 7.72 -2.71
CA GLY A 127 9.67 7.82 -3.46
C GLY A 127 9.81 9.00 -4.43
N ASP A 128 8.77 9.83 -4.62
CA ASP A 128 8.70 10.83 -5.71
C ASP A 128 8.48 12.28 -5.21
N ARG A 129 8.93 12.60 -3.99
CA ARG A 129 8.81 13.96 -3.40
C ARG A 129 10.13 14.75 -3.30
N ASP A 130 11.15 14.42 -4.09
CA ASP A 130 12.42 15.17 -4.10
C ASP A 130 13.00 15.34 -5.52
N GLU A 131 12.43 16.23 -6.35
CA GLU A 131 13.20 16.95 -7.39
C GLU A 131 12.38 18.11 -8.01
N ASP A 132 12.08 19.15 -7.24
CA ASP A 132 11.77 20.47 -7.82
C ASP A 132 11.93 21.59 -6.78
N THR A 133 13.17 21.86 -6.39
CA THR A 133 13.53 23.15 -5.76
C THR A 133 14.33 23.99 -6.75
N ASP A 134 13.58 24.83 -7.47
CA ASP A 134 13.92 26.21 -7.81
C ASP A 134 15.38 26.52 -8.16
N GLY A 135 15.74 26.26 -9.41
CA GLY A 135 16.87 26.88 -10.11
C GLY A 135 16.52 28.23 -10.77
N ARG A 136 15.56 29.02 -10.24
CA ARG A 136 15.23 30.34 -10.78
C ARG A 136 15.94 31.46 -10.02
N ALA A 137 17.22 31.63 -10.28
CA ALA A 137 17.93 32.88 -10.02
C ALA A 137 18.88 33.25 -11.17
N SER A 138 18.52 34.32 -11.86
CA SER A 138 19.39 35.43 -12.28
C SER A 138 20.63 35.16 -13.15
N ASN A 139 20.51 35.48 -14.45
CA ASN A 139 21.47 36.27 -15.26
C ASN A 139 20.92 36.36 -16.70
N SER A 140 21.10 37.39 -17.51
CA SER A 140 21.75 38.70 -17.43
C SER A 140 21.40 39.42 -18.74
N ALA A 141 21.43 40.74 -18.71
CA ALA A 141 21.25 41.63 -19.85
C ALA A 141 22.15 41.32 -21.07
N GLY A 142 21.68 41.74 -22.25
CA GLY A 142 22.55 42.45 -23.19
C GLY A 142 22.68 41.87 -24.60
N ALA A 143 22.38 42.75 -25.56
CA ALA A 143 22.83 42.78 -26.96
C ALA A 143 22.23 41.76 -27.95
N GLY A 144 21.68 42.33 -29.03
CA GLY A 144 21.13 41.57 -30.15
C GLY A 144 22.13 41.29 -31.26
N ASN A 145 21.65 40.62 -32.30
CA ASN A 145 21.78 41.07 -33.68
C ASN A 145 20.88 40.21 -34.57
N SER A 146 20.52 40.81 -35.69
CA SER A 146 19.71 40.34 -36.79
C SER A 146 20.26 39.14 -37.57
N ASP A 147 19.36 38.61 -38.40
CA ASP A 147 19.56 38.00 -39.71
C ASP A 147 20.37 36.72 -39.83
N GLY A 148 19.81 35.78 -40.59
CA GLY A 148 20.64 34.87 -41.38
C GLY A 148 20.16 33.42 -41.42
N GLU A 149 19.48 33.12 -42.51
CA GLU A 149 19.84 31.98 -43.36
C GLU A 149 19.25 30.61 -43.01
N ALA A 150 18.19 30.34 -43.78
CA ALA A 150 17.77 29.02 -44.20
C ALA A 150 18.94 28.17 -44.71
N ARG A 151 19.15 26.99 -44.12
CA ARG A 151 19.70 25.83 -44.81
C ARG A 151 19.00 24.55 -44.36
N ARG A 152 18.00 24.16 -45.15
CA ARG A 152 17.56 22.76 -45.27
C ARG A 152 18.58 22.00 -46.10
N SER A 153 19.28 21.05 -45.50
CA SER A 153 19.88 19.89 -46.19
C SER A 153 20.12 18.84 -45.10
N SER A 154 19.30 17.79 -45.03
CA SER A 154 19.53 16.54 -45.76
C SER A 154 20.93 15.97 -45.55
N LYS A 155 20.97 14.80 -44.89
CA LYS A 155 21.53 13.54 -45.42
C LYS A 155 22.48 12.82 -44.45
N SER A 156 21.93 11.76 -43.86
CA SER A 156 22.50 10.40 -43.75
C SER A 156 24.02 10.21 -43.72
N ARG A 157 24.51 9.58 -42.64
CA ARG A 157 25.28 8.30 -42.58
C ARG A 157 25.81 8.11 -41.13
N HIS A 158 25.58 6.99 -40.44
CA HIS A 158 26.42 5.75 -40.43
C HIS A 158 27.90 6.09 -40.13
N LEU A 159 28.64 5.57 -39.14
CA LEU A 159 28.71 4.30 -38.38
C LEU A 159 29.46 4.58 -37.03
N GLU A 160 29.27 3.80 -35.96
CA GLU A 160 30.20 2.74 -35.48
C GLU A 160 31.68 2.97 -35.89
N THR A 161 32.65 3.10 -34.98
CA THR A 161 33.44 2.04 -34.27
C THR A 161 34.45 2.83 -33.39
N GLY A 162 34.75 2.57 -32.11
CA GLY A 162 35.33 1.37 -31.52
C GLY A 162 36.84 1.31 -31.74
N GLY A 163 37.65 1.50 -30.69
CA GLY A 163 39.09 1.17 -30.65
C GLY A 163 40.04 2.35 -30.62
#